data_AF-A0A924YHN2-F1
#
_entry.id   AF-A0A924YHN2-F1
#
_cell.length_a   1.000
_cell.length_b   1.000
_cell.length_c   1.000
_cell.angle_alpha   90.00
_cell.angle_beta   90.00
_cell.angle_gamma   90.00
#
_symmetry.space_group_name_H-M   'P 1'
#
loop_
_entity.id
_entity.type
_entity.pdbx_description
1 polymer ?
#
loop_
_entity_poly.entity_id
_entity_poly.type
_entity_poly.pdbx_seq_one_letter_code
_entity_poly.pdbx_strand_id
1 'polypeptide(L)'
;MPPSRWKLWLWRFAVTVSLAMWWGGLTFYAAIVVPLGIEQIGGAEQGLLTQRVTVRLNVAGTIAGICLLADALWRRPRNHRAVMAGVLLGLQVWLWFLHARLSRWLDTASLSPHSGDSFYHEHRIYLWATSAQWLIGLACLWIWCVRPPAISADDPLV
;
A
#
# COMPACT_ATOMS: atom_id res chain seq x y z
N MET A 1 27.89 -12.97 11.64
CA MET A 1 28.52 -12.70 10.34
C MET A 1 27.75 -11.59 9.64
N PRO A 2 28.39 -10.49 9.25
CA PRO A 2 27.77 -9.44 8.46
C PRO A 2 27.21 -10.06 7.16
N PRO A 3 25.99 -9.72 6.73
CA PRO A 3 25.45 -10.22 5.48
C PRO A 3 26.40 -9.83 4.34
N SER A 4 26.73 -10.79 3.48
CA SER A 4 27.51 -10.53 2.28
C SER A 4 26.87 -9.41 1.46
N ARG A 5 27.68 -8.47 0.94
CA ARG A 5 27.20 -7.23 0.29
C ARG A 5 26.11 -7.49 -0.77
N TRP A 6 26.18 -8.61 -1.50
CA TRP A 6 25.17 -9.01 -2.48
C TRP A 6 23.77 -9.25 -1.88
N LYS A 7 23.68 -9.84 -0.67
CA LYS A 7 22.39 -10.07 0.02
C LYS A 7 21.72 -8.76 0.37
N LEU A 8 22.50 -7.76 0.77
CA LEU A 8 21.99 -6.42 1.06
C LEU A 8 21.44 -5.74 -0.19
N TRP A 9 22.13 -5.85 -1.33
CA TRP A 9 21.66 -5.31 -2.60
C TRP A 9 20.37 -5.98 -3.07
N LEU A 10 20.28 -7.31 -3.00
CA LEU A 10 19.06 -8.03 -3.34
C LEU A 10 17.90 -7.67 -2.41
N TRP A 11 18.14 -7.59 -1.10
CA TRP A 11 17.11 -7.17 -0.15
C TRP A 11 16.56 -5.78 -0.49
N ARG A 12 17.44 -4.82 -0.77
CA ARG A 12 17.04 -3.46 -1.16
C ARG A 12 16.25 -3.44 -2.45
N PHE A 13 16.72 -4.18 -3.44
CA PHE A 13 16.02 -4.31 -4.71
C PHE A 13 14.62 -4.89 -4.51
N ALA A 14 14.49 -5.96 -3.72
CA ALA A 14 13.21 -6.57 -3.37
C ALA A 14 12.27 -5.61 -2.64
N VAL A 15 12.77 -4.85 -1.65
CA VAL A 15 12.00 -3.83 -0.93
C VAL A 15 11.47 -2.77 -1.91
N THR A 16 12.33 -2.21 -2.75
CA THR A 16 11.94 -1.19 -3.73
C THR A 16 10.93 -1.72 -4.75
N VAL A 17 11.16 -2.93 -5.29
CA VAL A 17 10.24 -3.55 -6.25
C VAL A 17 8.88 -3.83 -5.59
N SER A 18 8.85 -4.33 -4.35
CA SER A 18 7.59 -4.58 -3.65
C SER A 18 6.76 -3.30 -3.47
N LEU A 19 7.41 -2.20 -3.11
CA LEU A 19 6.76 -0.90 -2.95
C LEU A 19 6.29 -0.33 -4.30
N ALA A 20 7.13 -0.42 -5.34
CA ALA A 20 6.79 0.05 -6.68
C ALA A 20 5.62 -0.74 -7.28
N MET A 21 5.60 -2.06 -7.06
CA MET A 21 4.52 -2.93 -7.51
C MET A 21 3.19 -2.57 -6.81
N TRP A 22 3.18 -2.39 -5.49
CA TRP A 22 1.98 -1.99 -4.78
C TRP A 22 1.50 -0.59 -5.20
N TRP A 23 2.39 0.40 -5.20
CA TRP A 23 2.02 1.78 -5.50
C TRP A 23 1.60 1.95 -6.97
N GLY A 24 2.33 1.33 -7.90
CA GLY A 24 2.01 1.33 -9.32
C GLY A 24 0.71 0.56 -9.61
N GLY A 25 0.51 -0.59 -8.98
CA GLY A 25 -0.72 -1.37 -9.09
C GLY A 25 -1.95 -0.61 -8.60
N LEU A 26 -1.85 0.05 -7.43
CA LEU A 26 -2.90 0.91 -6.90
C LEU A 26 -3.22 2.07 -7.86
N THR A 27 -2.19 2.75 -8.36
CA THR A 27 -2.34 3.89 -9.28
C THR A 27 -2.99 3.47 -10.60
N PHE A 28 -2.47 2.43 -11.23
CA PHE A 28 -3.00 1.91 -12.49
C PHE A 28 -4.44 1.46 -12.34
N TYR A 29 -4.75 0.75 -11.25
CA TYR A 29 -6.11 0.29 -11.00
C TYR A 29 -7.08 1.47 -10.83
N ALA A 30 -6.75 2.41 -9.95
CA ALA A 30 -7.63 3.54 -9.65
C ALA A 30 -7.80 4.50 -10.83
N ALA A 31 -6.73 4.78 -11.58
CA ALA A 31 -6.74 5.77 -12.65
C ALA A 31 -7.24 5.23 -14.00
N ILE A 32 -7.01 3.95 -14.28
CA ILE A 32 -7.30 3.36 -15.60
C ILE A 32 -8.39 2.29 -15.51
N VAL A 33 -8.20 1.28 -14.65
CA VAL A 33 -9.08 0.11 -14.62
C VAL A 33 -10.46 0.45 -14.08
N VAL A 34 -10.56 1.29 -13.04
CA VAL A 34 -11.86 1.67 -12.45
C VAL A 34 -12.72 2.46 -13.44
N PRO A 35 -12.25 3.56 -14.07
CA PRO A 35 -13.06 4.29 -15.05
C PRO A 35 -13.48 3.42 -16.23
N LEU A 36 -12.54 2.67 -16.82
CA LEU A 36 -12.81 1.78 -17.94
C LEU A 36 -13.83 0.70 -17.57
N GLY A 37 -13.74 0.15 -16.35
CA GLY A 37 -14.68 -0.84 -15.85
C GLY A 37 -16.08 -0.25 -15.65
N ILE A 38 -16.20 0.96 -15.11
CA ILE A 38 -17.51 1.64 -14.99
C ILE A 38 -18.16 1.80 -16.37
N GLU A 39 -17.38 2.20 -17.38
CA GLU A 39 -17.87 2.37 -18.76
C GLU A 39 -18.31 1.04 -19.40
N GLN A 40 -17.60 -0.06 -19.13
CA GLN A 40 -17.85 -1.35 -19.79
C GLN A 40 -18.89 -2.24 -19.10
N ILE A 41 -18.85 -2.31 -17.76
CA ILE A 41 -19.65 -3.27 -16.98
C ILE A 41 -20.60 -2.60 -16.00
N GLY A 42 -20.56 -1.26 -15.86
CA GLY A 42 -21.41 -0.52 -14.92
C GLY A 42 -20.79 -0.39 -13.53
N GLY A 43 -21.32 0.56 -12.75
CA GLY A 43 -20.75 0.92 -11.44
C GLY A 43 -20.92 -0.16 -10.36
N ALA A 44 -22.01 -0.93 -10.38
CA ALA A 44 -22.27 -1.96 -9.38
C ALA A 44 -21.33 -3.16 -9.54
N GLU A 45 -21.24 -3.68 -10.76
CA GLU A 45 -20.36 -4.78 -11.15
C GLU A 45 -18.89 -4.40 -10.96
N GLN A 46 -18.53 -3.17 -11.35
CA GLN A 46 -17.19 -2.64 -11.09
C GLN A 46 -16.91 -2.52 -9.58
N GLY A 47 -17.90 -2.19 -8.76
CA GLY A 47 -17.79 -2.17 -7.30
C GLY A 47 -17.44 -3.55 -6.73
N LEU A 48 -18.13 -4.61 -7.18
CA LEU A 48 -17.83 -6.00 -6.80
C LEU A 48 -16.44 -6.45 -7.26
N LEU A 49 -16.03 -6.05 -8.47
CA LEU A 49 -14.67 -6.32 -8.95
C LEU A 49 -13.64 -5.58 -8.10
N THR A 50 -13.88 -4.30 -7.80
CA THR A 50 -13.04 -3.45 -6.96
C THR A 50 -12.88 -4.03 -5.57
N GLN A 51 -13.94 -4.61 -4.99
CA GLN A 51 -13.86 -5.30 -3.71
C GLN A 51 -12.82 -6.42 -3.73
N ARG A 52 -12.86 -7.29 -4.75
CA ARG A 52 -11.91 -8.42 -4.89
C ARG A 52 -10.47 -7.95 -5.17
N VAL A 53 -10.30 -6.95 -6.04
CA VAL A 53 -8.98 -6.41 -6.36
C VAL A 53 -8.36 -5.70 -5.15
N THR A 54 -9.18 -4.99 -4.38
CA THR A 54 -8.74 -4.29 -3.17
C THR A 54 -8.15 -5.25 -2.14
N VAL A 55 -8.70 -6.46 -1.96
CA VAL A 55 -8.07 -7.49 -1.11
C VAL A 55 -6.64 -7.79 -1.56
N ARG A 56 -6.43 -7.96 -2.88
CA ARG A 56 -5.10 -8.25 -3.44
C ARG A 56 -4.14 -7.06 -3.29
N LEU A 57 -4.62 -5.84 -3.51
CA LEU A 57 -3.85 -4.61 -3.30
C LEU A 57 -3.49 -4.42 -1.82
N ASN A 58 -4.38 -4.73 -0.89
CA ASN A 58 -4.11 -4.66 0.54
C ASN A 58 -3.07 -5.70 0.98
N VAL A 59 -3.09 -6.91 0.42
CA VAL A 59 -2.03 -7.91 0.65
C VAL A 59 -0.69 -7.39 0.13
N ALA A 60 -0.64 -6.87 -1.10
CA ALA A 60 0.58 -6.30 -1.67
C ALA A 60 1.12 -5.13 -0.83
N GLY A 61 0.23 -4.23 -0.36
CA GLY A 61 0.60 -3.11 0.49
C GLY A 61 1.08 -3.52 1.87
N THR A 62 0.50 -4.59 2.43
CA THR A 62 0.97 -5.18 3.70
C THR A 62 2.37 -5.74 3.55
N ILE A 63 2.64 -6.49 2.48
CA ILE A 63 3.99 -7.02 2.18
C ILE A 63 4.98 -5.88 2.01
N ALA A 64 4.66 -4.88 1.19
CA ALA A 64 5.53 -3.72 0.97
C ALA A 64 5.81 -2.95 2.27
N GLY A 65 4.80 -2.71 3.11
CA GLY A 65 4.94 -2.05 4.40
C GLY A 65 5.82 -2.83 5.39
N ILE A 66 5.66 -4.15 5.47
CA ILE A 66 6.52 -5.01 6.30
C ILE A 66 7.96 -4.97 5.81
N CYS A 67 8.19 -5.09 4.50
CA CYS A 67 9.52 -5.00 3.89
C CYS A 67 10.20 -3.65 4.19
N LEU A 68 9.46 -2.54 4.06
CA LEU A 68 9.96 -1.20 4.39
C LEU A 68 10.31 -1.06 5.87
N LEU A 69 9.44 -1.53 6.76
CA LEU A 69 9.66 -1.44 8.20
C LEU A 69 10.87 -2.30 8.61
N ALA A 70 10.98 -3.52 8.09
CA ALA A 70 12.12 -4.39 8.32
C ALA A 70 13.44 -3.76 7.83
N ASP A 71 13.46 -3.16 6.63
CA ASP A 71 14.66 -2.45 6.12
C ASP A 71 15.01 -1.23 7.00
N ALA A 72 14.02 -0.46 7.44
CA ALA A 72 14.24 0.70 8.31
C ALA A 72 14.80 0.30 9.69
N LEU A 73 14.22 -0.72 10.31
CA LEU A 73 14.64 -1.22 11.62
C LEU A 73 16.03 -1.87 11.57
N TRP A 74 16.34 -2.62 10.51
CA TRP A 74 17.66 -3.23 10.30
C TRP A 74 18.77 -2.18 10.25
N ARG A 75 18.49 -1.01 9.64
CA ARG A 75 19.51 0.01 9.40
C ARG A 75 19.74 0.93 10.58
N ARG A 76 18.69 1.36 11.30
CA ARG A 76 18.65 1.96 12.65
C ARG A 76 17.22 2.44 12.95
N PRO A 77 16.63 2.11 14.10
CA PRO A 77 15.20 2.38 14.40
C PRO A 77 14.83 3.86 14.61
N ARG A 78 15.80 4.78 14.66
CA ARG A 78 15.59 6.19 15.07
C ARG A 78 15.63 7.20 13.92
N ASN A 79 15.33 6.77 12.70
CA ASN A 79 15.24 7.65 11.54
C ASN A 79 13.78 7.83 11.09
N HIS A 80 13.51 8.96 10.42
CA HIS A 80 12.22 9.28 9.80
C HIS A 80 11.64 8.14 8.94
N ARG A 81 12.49 7.24 8.42
CA ARG A 81 12.10 6.08 7.62
C ARG A 81 11.29 5.05 8.40
N ALA A 82 11.70 4.73 9.62
CA ALA A 82 10.94 3.81 10.48
C ALA A 82 9.56 4.39 10.82
N VAL A 83 9.50 5.70 11.07
CA VAL A 83 8.23 6.41 11.30
C VAL A 83 7.34 6.35 10.06
N MET A 84 7.86 6.69 8.88
CA MET A 84 7.08 6.64 7.63
C MET A 84 6.59 5.23 7.29
N ALA A 85 7.46 4.22 7.43
CA ALA A 85 7.08 2.82 7.22
C ALA A 85 6.03 2.37 8.24
N GLY A 86 6.18 2.75 9.51
CA GLY A 86 5.21 2.49 10.57
C GLY A 86 3.86 3.15 10.32
N VAL A 87 3.83 4.41 9.89
CA VAL A 87 2.59 5.11 9.52
C VAL A 87 1.93 4.45 8.32
N LEU A 88 2.69 4.11 7.28
CA LEU A 88 2.16 3.43 6.09
C LEU A 88 1.55 2.06 6.45
N LEU A 89 2.21 1.29 7.31
CA LEU A 89 1.70 0.00 7.79
C LEU A 89 0.48 0.17 8.73
N GLY A 90 0.48 1.19 9.58
CA GLY A 90 -0.66 1.53 10.42
C GLY A 90 -1.90 1.90 9.60
N LEU A 91 -1.73 2.72 8.56
CA LEU A 91 -2.79 3.01 7.58
C LEU A 91 -3.25 1.75 6.84
N GLN A 92 -2.32 0.87 6.47
CA GLN A 92 -2.66 -0.39 5.81
C GLN A 92 -3.53 -1.30 6.70
N VAL A 93 -3.22 -1.39 8.00
CA VAL A 93 -4.04 -2.12 8.97
C VAL A 93 -5.42 -1.48 9.11
N TRP A 94 -5.48 -0.15 9.18
CA TRP A 94 -6.76 0.56 9.24
C TRP A 94 -7.62 0.33 7.99
N LEU A 95 -7.02 0.32 6.80
CA LEU A 95 -7.70 0.03 5.54
C LEU A 95 -8.26 -1.40 5.48
N TRP A 96 -7.62 -2.38 6.11
CA TRP A 96 -8.20 -3.72 6.25
C TRP A 96 -9.53 -3.68 7.02
N PHE A 97 -9.58 -2.93 8.12
CA PHE A 97 -10.82 -2.77 8.90
C PHE A 97 -11.89 -2.01 8.11
N LEU A 98 -11.53 -0.92 7.44
CA LEU A 98 -12.47 -0.16 6.61
C LEU A 98 -12.99 -1.00 5.43
N HIS A 99 -12.13 -1.79 4.79
CA HIS A 99 -12.50 -2.67 3.69
C HIS A 99 -13.45 -3.80 4.14
N ALA A 100 -13.19 -4.41 5.30
CA ALA A 100 -14.09 -5.40 5.88
C ALA A 100 -15.45 -4.78 6.28
N ARG A 101 -15.47 -3.51 6.69
CA ARG A 101 -16.72 -2.78 6.97
C ARG A 101 -17.49 -2.51 5.67
N LEU A 102 -16.84 -1.97 4.65
CA LEU A 102 -17.42 -1.73 3.32
C LEU A 102 -17.95 -3.01 2.65
N SER A 103 -17.22 -4.11 2.78
CA SER A 103 -17.60 -5.40 2.19
C SER A 103 -18.94 -5.92 2.75
N ARG A 104 -19.21 -5.71 4.03
CA ARG A 104 -20.48 -6.11 4.66
C ARG A 104 -21.71 -5.42 4.06
N TRP A 105 -21.52 -4.22 3.50
CA TRP A 105 -22.58 -3.47 2.83
C TRP A 105 -22.80 -3.91 1.37
N LEU A 106 -21.84 -4.63 0.77
CA LEU A 106 -21.89 -5.11 -0.62
C LEU A 106 -22.45 -6.55 -0.73
N ASP A 107 -22.34 -7.37 0.31
CA ASP A 107 -22.80 -8.77 0.33
C ASP A 107 -24.34 -8.93 0.37
N THR A 108 -25.09 -7.89 0.68
CA THR A 108 -26.55 -7.91 0.57
C THR A 108 -26.95 -7.79 -0.89
N ALA A 109 -27.37 -8.92 -1.48
CA ALA A 109 -27.80 -9.17 -2.87
C ALA A 109 -28.95 -8.30 -3.40
N SER A 110 -28.87 -6.99 -3.21
CA SER A 110 -29.71 -5.97 -3.79
C SER A 110 -28.79 -5.02 -4.55
N LEU A 111 -29.06 -4.82 -5.83
CA LEU A 111 -28.44 -3.82 -6.72
C LEU A 111 -28.73 -2.37 -6.27
N SER A 112 -28.91 -2.14 -4.98
CA SER A 112 -29.27 -0.89 -4.34
C SER A 112 -28.70 -0.92 -2.92
N PRO A 113 -27.78 -0.02 -2.56
CA PRO A 113 -27.29 0.10 -1.19
C PRO A 113 -28.49 0.25 -0.25
N HIS A 114 -28.69 -0.67 0.69
CA HIS A 114 -29.80 -0.64 1.66
C HIS A 114 -29.78 0.61 2.57
N SER A 115 -28.77 1.48 2.45
CA SER A 115 -28.71 2.84 3.01
C SER A 115 -27.60 3.64 2.29
N GLY A 116 -27.94 4.27 1.15
CA GLY A 116 -26.97 5.00 0.30
C GLY A 116 -26.01 5.89 1.10
N ASP A 117 -26.53 6.72 2.00
CA ASP A 117 -25.75 7.73 2.72
C ASP A 117 -24.66 7.14 3.63
N SER A 118 -24.95 6.04 4.33
CA SER A 118 -23.97 5.40 5.22
C SER A 118 -22.85 4.77 4.41
N PHE A 119 -23.17 4.05 3.35
CA PHE A 119 -22.16 3.47 2.46
C PHE A 119 -21.26 4.54 1.84
N TYR A 120 -21.82 5.62 1.28
CA TYR A 120 -21.04 6.69 0.67
C TYR A 120 -20.12 7.40 1.68
N HIS A 121 -20.59 7.61 2.91
CA HIS A 121 -19.77 8.20 3.96
C HIS A 121 -18.55 7.33 4.28
N GLU A 122 -18.74 6.03 4.48
CA GLU A 122 -17.65 5.10 4.74
C GLU A 122 -16.70 4.96 3.54
N HIS A 123 -17.26 4.92 2.34
CA HIS A 123 -16.49 4.84 1.10
C HIS A 123 -15.59 6.06 0.92
N ARG A 124 -16.10 7.26 1.25
CA ARG A 124 -15.32 8.50 1.19
C ARG A 124 -14.17 8.50 2.21
N ILE A 125 -14.40 8.00 3.43
CA ILE A 125 -13.32 7.83 4.42
C ILE A 125 -12.25 6.87 3.89
N TYR A 126 -12.67 5.76 3.29
CA TYR A 126 -11.76 4.80 2.66
C TYR A 126 -10.91 5.47 1.58
N LEU A 127 -11.53 6.22 0.67
CA LEU A 127 -10.82 6.94 -0.39
C LEU A 127 -9.80 7.94 0.17
N TRP A 128 -10.17 8.74 1.17
CA TRP A 128 -9.23 9.67 1.81
C TRP A 128 -8.06 8.94 2.47
N ALA A 129 -8.32 7.84 3.18
CA ALA A 129 -7.28 7.04 3.81
C ALA A 129 -6.35 6.42 2.74
N THR A 130 -6.89 5.91 1.64
CA THR A 130 -6.10 5.39 0.51
C THR A 130 -5.28 6.48 -0.17
N SER A 131 -5.84 7.69 -0.38
CA SER A 131 -5.10 8.82 -0.97
C SER A 131 -3.95 9.29 -0.07
N ALA A 132 -4.19 9.38 1.24
CA ALA A 132 -3.13 9.70 2.20
C ALA A 132 -2.03 8.62 2.20
N GLN A 133 -2.42 7.34 2.21
CA GLN A 133 -1.48 6.23 2.11
C GLN A 133 -0.69 6.26 0.79
N TRP A 134 -1.34 6.62 -0.32
CA TRP A 134 -0.71 6.75 -1.62
C TRP A 134 0.36 7.85 -1.64
N LEU A 135 0.08 9.01 -1.04
CA LEU A 135 1.05 10.12 -0.93
C LEU A 135 2.27 9.72 -0.09
N ILE A 136 2.04 9.04 1.03
CA ILE A 136 3.13 8.53 1.88
C ILE A 136 3.92 7.45 1.12
N GLY A 137 3.24 6.58 0.38
CA GLY A 137 3.86 5.57 -0.48
C GLY A 137 4.77 6.17 -1.54
N LEU A 138 4.33 7.25 -2.18
CA LEU A 138 5.15 8.01 -3.15
C LEU A 138 6.39 8.63 -2.47
N ALA A 139 6.22 9.21 -1.27
CA ALA A 139 7.34 9.74 -0.51
C ALA A 139 8.33 8.64 -0.09
N CYS A 140 7.85 7.46 0.31
CA CYS A 140 8.68 6.28 0.57
C CYS A 140 9.43 5.83 -0.68
N LEU A 141 8.77 5.78 -1.85
CA LEU A 141 9.44 5.45 -3.13
C LEU A 141 10.59 6.42 -3.41
N TRP A 142 10.33 7.72 -3.29
CA TRP A 142 11.36 8.73 -3.47
C TRP A 142 12.56 8.51 -2.55
N ILE A 143 12.32 8.28 -1.25
CA ILE A 143 13.39 8.10 -0.26
C ILE A 143 14.18 6.80 -0.50
N TRP A 144 13.50 5.69 -0.81
CA TRP A 144 14.16 4.39 -1.00
C TRP A 144 14.87 4.27 -2.35
N CYS A 145 14.40 4.95 -3.39
CA CYS A 145 15.04 5.00 -4.70
C CYS A 145 16.18 6.04 -4.77
N VAL A 146 15.91 7.29 -4.38
CA VAL A 146 16.81 8.43 -4.66
C VAL A 146 17.81 8.68 -3.53
N ARG A 147 17.44 8.37 -2.29
CA ARG A 147 18.32 8.51 -1.12
C ARG A 147 18.63 7.16 -0.51
N PRO A 148 19.31 6.25 -1.25
CA PRO A 148 19.82 5.05 -0.64
C PRO A 148 20.67 5.45 0.59
N PRO A 149 20.43 4.88 1.80
CA PRO A 149 21.26 5.24 2.93
C PRO A 149 22.70 4.82 2.62
N ALA A 150 23.64 5.70 2.94
CA ALA A 150 25.06 5.46 2.71
C ALA A 150 25.45 4.13 3.34
N ILE A 151 26.09 3.27 2.56
CA ILE A 151 26.85 2.14 3.12
C ILE A 151 28.06 2.83 3.75
N SER A 152 28.10 2.99 5.07
CA SER A 152 29.20 3.69 5.74
C SER A 152 30.52 3.02 5.35
N ALA A 153 31.47 3.82 4.87
CA ALA A 153 32.84 3.36 4.62
C ALA A 153 33.56 2.94 5.91
N ASP A 154 33.03 3.33 7.08
CA ASP A 154 33.58 3.05 8.41
C ASP A 154 32.97 1.78 9.09
N ASP A 155 32.30 0.91 8.32
CA ASP A 155 32.01 -0.44 8.79
C ASP A 155 33.36 -1.19 8.82
N PRO A 156 33.80 -1.83 9.93
CA PRO A 156 35.18 -2.33 10.13
C PRO A 156 35.58 -3.55 9.27
N LEU A 157 35.03 -3.63 8.06
CA LEU A 157 35.18 -4.66 7.05
C LEU A 157 35.71 -4.07 5.73
N VAL A 158 36.34 -2.90 5.79
CA VAL A 158 37.17 -2.34 4.71
C VAL A 158 38.63 -2.57 5.06
#